data_AF-A0A377WLA2-F1
#
_entry.id   AF-A0A377WLA2-F1
#
_cell.length_a   1.000
_cell.length_b   1.000
_cell.length_c   1.000
_cell.angle_alpha   90.00
_cell.angle_beta   90.00
_cell.angle_gamma   90.00
#
_symmetry.space_group_name_H-M   'P 1'
#
loop_
_entity.id
_entity.type
_entity.pdbx_description
1 polymer ?
#
loop_
_entity_poly.entity_id
_entity_poly.type
_entity_poly.pdbx_seq_one_letter_code
_entity_poly.pdbx_strand_id
1 'polypeptide(L)' 'MQKTLSTLKDKINNALVVDRENHIYRCHRSIFTDPQLFEFEMKHIFEGNWVFLAHESQIPQRVIIIP' A
#
# COMPACT_ATOMS: atom_id res chain seq x y z
N MET A 1 16.93 3.82 -16.26
CA MET A 1 16.18 2.96 -15.32
C MET A 1 16.72 3.00 -13.89
N GLN A 2 18.04 2.89 -13.65
CA GLN A 2 18.62 2.93 -12.28
C GLN A 2 18.28 4.19 -11.46
N LYS A 3 18.28 5.36 -12.13
CA LYS A 3 18.09 6.67 -11.50
C LYS A 3 16.67 6.87 -10.92
N THR A 4 15.66 6.23 -11.51
CA THR A 4 14.26 6.31 -11.05
C THR A 4 14.04 5.49 -9.78
N LEU A 5 14.65 4.30 -9.71
CA LEU A 5 14.58 3.40 -8.55
C LEU A 5 15.28 3.99 -7.32
N SER A 6 16.40 4.68 -7.50
CA SER A 6 17.09 5.36 -6.38
C SER A 6 16.22 6.47 -5.80
N THR A 7 15.63 7.33 -6.65
CA THR A 7 14.76 8.42 -6.19
C THR A 7 13.51 7.92 -5.47
N LEU A 8 12.94 6.79 -5.90
CA LEU A 8 11.77 6.21 -5.23
C LEU A 8 12.13 5.63 -3.86
N LYS A 9 13.27 4.95 -3.74
CA LYS A 9 13.78 4.47 -2.45
C LYS A 9 14.02 5.62 -1.48
N ASP A 10 14.58 6.72 -1.97
CA ASP A 10 14.79 7.92 -1.14
C ASP A 10 13.46 8.54 -0.69
N LYS A 11 12.44 8.58 -1.56
CA LYS A 11 11.10 9.03 -1.19
C LYS A 11 10.48 8.17 -0.10
N ILE A 12 10.60 6.85 -0.19
CA ILE A 12 10.04 5.92 0.80
C ILE A 12 10.80 6.04 2.13
N ASN A 13 12.13 6.09 2.10
CA ASN A 13 12.95 6.21 3.31
C ASN A 13 12.70 7.50 4.08
N ASN A 14 12.41 8.60 3.38
CA ASN A 14 12.11 9.90 4.00
C ASN A 14 10.60 10.14 4.20
N ALA A 15 9.74 9.17 3.86
CA ALA A 15 8.30 9.33 3.95
C ALA A 15 7.80 9.41 5.40
N LEU A 16 8.52 8.81 6.34
CA LEU A 16 8.12 8.72 7.74
C LEU A 16 9.25 9.19 8.65
N VAL A 17 8.97 10.19 9.46
CA VAL A 17 9.85 10.67 10.53
C VAL A 17 9.20 10.31 11.86
N VAL A 18 9.87 9.45 12.62
CA VAL A 18 9.46 9.05 13.97
C VAL A 18 10.58 9.43 14.93
N ASP A 19 10.32 10.43 15.75
CA ASP A 19 11.15 10.81 16.88
C ASP A 19 10.32 10.65 18.16
N ARG A 20 10.62 9.58 18.89
CA ARG A 20 9.86 9.20 20.09
C ARG A 20 10.18 10.07 21.28
N GLU A 21 11.39 10.61 21.37
CA GLU A 21 11.84 11.44 22.49
C GLU A 21 11.18 12.82 22.45
N ASN A 22 11.05 13.38 21.25
CA ASN A 22 10.38 14.66 21.03
C ASN A 22 8.88 14.52 20.70
N HIS A 23 8.32 13.31 20.75
CA HIS A 23 6.94 12.99 20.37
C HIS A 23 6.55 13.43 18.94
N ILE A 24 7.50 13.47 18.01
CA ILE A 24 7.25 13.87 16.63
C ILE A 24 6.98 12.62 15.78
N TYR A 25 5.79 12.58 15.20
CA TYR A 25 5.40 11.58 14.21
C TYR A 25 4.90 12.32 12.97
N ARG A 26 5.74 12.38 11.93
CA ARG A 26 5.43 13.10 10.69
C ARG A 26 5.46 12.15 9.53
N CYS A 27 4.43 12.21 8.71
CA CYS A 27 4.33 11.47 7.47
C CYS A 27 4.25 12.45 6.30
N HIS A 28 5.06 12.22 5.26
CA HIS A 28 5.07 13.07 4.08
C HIS A 28 3.84 12.78 3.22
N ARG A 29 3.01 13.80 2.96
CA ARG A 29 1.72 13.64 2.26
C ARG A 29 1.82 13.03 0.87
N SER A 30 2.98 13.13 0.22
CA SER A 30 3.18 12.59 -1.13
C SER A 30 2.97 11.09 -1.22
N ILE A 31 3.06 10.33 -0.13
CA ILE A 31 2.79 8.88 -0.17
C ILE A 31 1.36 8.57 -0.60
N PHE A 32 0.42 9.48 -0.36
CA PHE A 32 -0.98 9.29 -0.70
C PHE A 32 -1.35 9.85 -2.08
N THR A 33 -0.47 10.65 -2.70
CA THR A 33 -0.81 11.40 -3.92
C THR A 33 0.10 11.10 -5.10
N ASP A 34 1.22 10.40 -4.91
CA ASP A 34 2.16 10.07 -5.97
C ASP A 34 1.67 8.85 -6.78
N PRO A 35 1.31 9.01 -8.07
CA PRO A 35 0.81 7.91 -8.88
C PRO A 35 1.82 6.78 -9.05
N GLN A 36 3.12 7.08 -9.05
CA GLN A 36 4.13 6.03 -9.19
C GLN A 36 4.14 5.13 -7.97
N LEU A 37 4.04 5.71 -6.76
CA LEU A 37 3.97 4.92 -5.52
C LEU A 37 2.74 4.02 -5.52
N PHE A 38 1.58 4.54 -5.95
CA PHE A 38 0.34 3.76 -6.04
C PHE A 38 0.49 2.52 -6.94
N GLU A 39 1.05 2.66 -8.14
CA GLU A 39 1.29 1.52 -9.04
C GLU A 39 2.23 0.47 -8.42
N PHE A 40 3.23 0.92 -7.66
CA PHE A 40 4.11 0.03 -6.92
C PHE A 40 3.39 -0.68 -5.76
N GLU A 41 2.51 0.00 -5.03
CA GLU A 41 1.67 -0.58 -3.99
C GLU A 41 0.74 -1.65 -4.56
N MET A 42 0.09 -1.39 -5.70
CA MET A 42 -0.75 -2.39 -6.38
C MET A 42 0.03 -3.66 -6.69
N LYS A 43 1.20 -3.52 -7.32
CA LYS A 43 2.04 -4.65 -7.72
C LYS A 43 2.66 -5.44 -6.56
N HIS A 44 3.07 -4.78 -5.48
CA HIS A 44 3.87 -5.44 -4.44
C HIS A 44 3.12 -5.67 -3.13
N ILE A 45 2.09 -4.86 -2.85
CA ILE A 45 1.30 -4.98 -1.62
C ILE A 45 0.00 -5.69 -1.93
N PHE A 46 -0.79 -5.22 -2.89
CA PHE A 46 -2.13 -5.77 -3.13
C PHE A 46 -2.13 -7.11 -3.85
N GLU A 47 -1.24 -7.32 -4.83
CA GLU A 47 -1.10 -8.63 -5.52
C GLU A 47 -0.40 -9.70 -4.66
N GLY A 48 0.38 -9.28 -3.65
CA GLY A 48 1.22 -10.16 -2.84
C GLY A 48 0.69 -10.50 -1.45
N ASN A 49 -0.41 -9.86 -1.01
CA ASN A 49 -0.94 -10.03 0.35
C ASN A 49 -2.41 -10.46 0.35
N TRP A 50 -2.87 -10.89 1.52
CA TRP A 50 -4.27 -11.22 1.76
C TRP A 50 -5.12 -9.95 1.83
N VAL A 51 -6.01 -9.78 0.86
CA VAL A 51 -7.01 -8.71 0.85
C VAL A 51 -8.33 -9.28 1.35
N PHE A 52 -8.86 -8.67 2.41
CA PHE A 52 -10.19 -8.99 2.88
C PHE A 52 -11.22 -8.59 1.82
N LEU A 53 -12.03 -9.55 1.38
CA LEU A 53 -13.06 -9.33 0.36
C LEU A 53 -14.43 -9.08 0.98
N ALA A 54 -14.93 -10.04 1.75
CA ALA A 54 -16.26 -9.99 2.35
C ALA A 54 -16.39 -10.98 3.51
N HIS A 55 -17.35 -10.72 4.41
CA HIS A 55 -17.84 -11.67 5.40
C HIS A 55 -18.85 -12.63 4.77
N GLU A 56 -18.94 -13.86 5.27
CA GLU A 56 -19.81 -14.91 4.73
C GLU A 56 -21.29 -14.51 4.62
N SER A 57 -21.81 -13.75 5.60
CA SER A 57 -23.21 -13.30 5.62
C SER A 57 -23.55 -12.32 4.50
N GLN A 58 -22.54 -11.71 3.85
CA GLN A 58 -22.73 -10.80 2.71
C GLN A 58 -23.01 -11.55 1.41
N ILE A 59 -22.77 -12.88 1.37
CA ILE A 59 -23.11 -13.75 0.24
C ILE A 59 -24.05 -14.87 0.75
N PRO A 60 -25.32 -14.55 1.00
CA PRO A 60 -26.26 -15.50 1.60
C PRO A 60 -26.66 -16.65 0.66
N GLN A 61 -26.45 -16.50 -0.65
CA GLN A 61 -26.70 -17.54 -1.65
C GLN A 61 -25.39 -18.15 -2.14
N ARG A 62 -25.23 -19.47 -2.00
CA ARG A 62 -24.16 -20.21 -2.68
C ARG A 62 -24.41 -20.16 -4.18
N VAL A 63 -23.63 -19.36 -4.90
CA VAL A 63 -23.55 -19.47 -6.36
C VAL A 63 -22.94 -20.83 -6.65
N ILE A 64 -23.77 -21.76 -7.13
CA ILE A 64 -23.30 -23.03 -7.70
C ILE A 64 -22.53 -22.63 -8.96
N ILE A 65 -21.21 -22.64 -8.88
CA ILE A 65 -20.36 -22.62 -10.06
C ILE A 65 -20.48 -24.03 -10.64
N ILE A 66 -21.37 -24.17 -11.63
CA ILE A 66 -21.44 -25.37 -12.49
C ILE A 66 -20.12 -25.39 -13.30
N PRO A 67 -19.49 -26.57 -13.49
CA PRO A 67 -18.12 -26.70 -14.00
C PRO A 67 -17.85 -26.05 -15.35
#